data_AF-A0A960AQV5-F1
#
_entry.id   AF-A0A960AQV5-F1
#
_cell.length_a   1.000
_cell.length_b   1.000
_cell.length_c   1.000
_cell.angle_alpha   90.00
_cell.angle_beta   90.00
_cell.angle_gamma   90.00
#
_symmetry.space_group_name_H-M   'P 1'
#
loop_
_entity.id
_entity.type
_entity.pdbx_description
1 polymer ?
#
loop_
_entity_poly.entity_id
_entity_poly.type
_entity_poly.pdbx_seq_one_letter_code
_entity_poly.pdbx_strand_id
1 'polypeptide(L)'
;LVFVNGLPLGLFELKRPGEQNATIRGAFNQIQTYKNQIPDVFTWNQVTVISDGVSARAGTFSGRFEHFAPWKTVDGVTVEPGDIPQIEVLVRGLFRPDVFLDLVHHFVVFSDERAGALKKVAKYHQYWAVRKALSRTVDAVNGDGRIGVVWHTQGSGKSLEMHCYTGAIMRHPQMRNPTVVVVTDRNDLDNQLFEEVFASSRPDAPLPEAPVQADSMQHLKDLLGSRGVGGIVFTTIQKFGLSPDDRDAGRSYPRLSDRDNIVVIVDEAHRSNYDFIDGFARNVRDALPKASFIGFTGTPIEAKDKSTTQVFGDYISTYDLTQAVDDGATVKVYYEPRLARVELPPDVLPDVDEEFAEATSGTEQEAAERLKSRWAKVEAVIGAEKRIKELCADLVTHWEARKATLDGKCMVVAMSRRIAAEMYTEIVALRPDWHSDDD
;
A
#
# COMPACT_ATOMS: atom_id res chain seq x y z
N LEU A 1 -20.41 -20.33 17.20
CA LEU A 1 -20.03 -20.66 15.80
C LEU A 1 -21.08 -20.07 14.87
N VAL A 2 -20.66 -19.66 13.67
CA VAL A 2 -21.54 -19.21 12.58
C VAL A 2 -21.47 -20.24 11.47
N PHE A 3 -22.62 -20.79 11.10
CA PHE A 3 -22.73 -21.84 10.09
C PHE A 3 -23.31 -21.29 8.79
N VAL A 4 -22.69 -21.67 7.66
CA VAL A 4 -23.21 -21.44 6.31
C VAL A 4 -23.34 -22.81 5.64
N ASN A 5 -24.56 -23.21 5.30
CA ASN A 5 -24.86 -24.52 4.72
C ASN A 5 -24.27 -25.70 5.53
N GLY A 6 -24.26 -25.58 6.87
CA GLY A 6 -23.70 -26.60 7.78
C GLY A 6 -22.19 -26.51 8.01
N LEU A 7 -21.46 -25.64 7.31
CA LEU A 7 -20.02 -25.45 7.49
C LEU A 7 -19.72 -24.34 8.53
N PRO A 8 -18.83 -24.56 9.51
CA PRO A 8 -18.52 -23.59 10.57
C PRO A 8 -17.58 -22.47 10.07
N LEU A 9 -18.08 -21.55 9.25
CA LEU A 9 -17.26 -20.49 8.65
C LEU A 9 -16.83 -19.39 9.64
N GLY A 10 -17.58 -19.17 10.72
CA GLY A 10 -17.24 -18.18 11.74
C GLY A 10 -17.11 -18.78 13.14
N LEU A 11 -16.14 -18.30 13.92
CA LEU A 11 -15.95 -18.71 15.31
C LEU A 11 -15.78 -17.49 16.20
N PHE A 12 -16.54 -17.44 17.31
CA PHE A 12 -16.48 -16.36 18.28
C PHE A 12 -15.93 -16.91 19.59
N GLU A 13 -14.88 -16.27 20.10
CA GLU A 13 -14.40 -16.43 21.46
C GLU A 13 -14.77 -15.18 22.25
N LEU A 14 -15.67 -15.36 23.22
CA LEU A 14 -16.24 -14.27 24.02
C LEU A 14 -15.79 -14.46 25.46
N LYS A 15 -15.14 -13.44 26.02
CA LYS A 15 -14.87 -13.38 27.46
C LYS A 15 -15.98 -12.64 28.17
N ARG A 16 -16.17 -12.97 29.46
CA ARG A 16 -17.18 -12.34 30.30
C ARG A 16 -16.71 -10.93 30.70
N PRO A 17 -17.47 -9.87 30.39
CA PRO A 17 -17.11 -8.51 30.78
C PRO A 17 -16.87 -8.38 32.29
N GLY A 18 -15.80 -7.69 32.67
CA GLY A 18 -15.50 -7.35 34.07
C GLY A 18 -14.71 -8.41 34.86
N GLU A 19 -14.41 -9.59 34.30
CA GLU A 19 -13.45 -10.51 34.92
C GLU A 19 -12.01 -10.04 34.69
N GLN A 20 -11.14 -10.17 35.70
CA GLN A 20 -9.76 -9.65 35.66
C GLN A 20 -8.93 -10.15 34.47
N ASN A 21 -9.22 -11.36 33.97
CA ASN A 21 -8.52 -11.99 32.85
C ASN A 21 -9.33 -11.99 31.54
N ALA A 22 -10.51 -11.36 31.51
CA ALA A 22 -11.35 -11.25 30.33
C ALA A 22 -10.83 -10.16 29.38
N THR A 23 -9.74 -10.46 28.68
CA THR A 23 -9.11 -9.55 27.74
C THR A 23 -9.19 -10.08 26.31
N ILE A 24 -9.11 -9.18 25.33
CA ILE A 24 -8.95 -9.54 23.91
C ILE A 24 -7.76 -10.47 23.68
N ARG A 25 -6.65 -10.27 24.40
CA ARG A 25 -5.48 -11.16 24.32
C ARG A 25 -5.78 -12.55 24.90
N GLY A 26 -6.54 -12.63 25.99
CA GLY A 26 -7.00 -13.89 26.56
C GLY A 26 -7.93 -14.65 25.59
N ALA A 27 -8.83 -13.95 24.91
CA ALA A 27 -9.65 -14.52 23.83
C ALA A 27 -8.79 -15.05 22.67
N PHE A 28 -7.82 -14.27 22.20
CA PHE A 28 -6.89 -14.73 21.16
C PHE A 28 -6.12 -16.00 21.58
N ASN A 29 -5.60 -16.04 22.81
CA ASN A 29 -4.88 -17.21 23.31
C ASN A 29 -5.79 -18.45 23.36
N GLN A 30 -7.07 -18.28 23.70
CA GLN A 30 -8.04 -19.36 23.68
C GLN A 30 -8.28 -19.92 22.26
N ILE A 31 -8.30 -19.06 21.23
CA ILE A 31 -8.31 -19.51 19.83
C ILE A 31 -7.10 -20.39 19.52
N GLN A 32 -5.90 -20.02 20.01
CA GLN A 32 -4.71 -20.84 19.82
C GLN A 32 -4.82 -22.20 20.53
N THR A 33 -5.45 -22.24 21.71
CA THR A 33 -5.78 -23.51 22.38
C THR A 33 -6.74 -24.36 21.53
N TYR A 34 -7.79 -23.76 20.97
CA TYR A 34 -8.73 -24.47 20.11
C TYR A 34 -8.07 -25.06 18.87
N LYS A 35 -7.12 -24.34 18.24
CA LYS A 35 -6.37 -24.87 17.09
C LYS A 35 -5.66 -26.19 17.41
N ASN A 36 -5.18 -26.34 18.66
CA ASN A 36 -4.46 -27.54 19.08
C ASN A 36 -5.40 -28.66 19.55
N GLN A 37 -6.53 -28.31 20.19
CA GLN A 37 -7.42 -29.29 20.81
C GLN A 37 -8.56 -29.76 19.89
N ILE A 38 -9.05 -28.88 19.01
CA ILE A 38 -10.19 -29.12 18.12
C ILE A 38 -9.92 -28.58 16.71
N PRO A 39 -8.85 -29.06 16.04
CA PRO A 39 -8.43 -28.54 14.73
C PRO A 39 -9.52 -28.63 13.65
N ASP A 40 -10.41 -29.62 13.71
CA ASP A 40 -11.47 -29.87 12.72
C ASP A 40 -12.44 -28.69 12.56
N VAL A 41 -12.62 -27.87 13.61
CA VAL A 41 -13.46 -26.66 13.54
C VAL A 41 -12.86 -25.62 12.58
N PHE A 42 -11.53 -25.65 12.37
CA PHE A 42 -10.82 -24.68 11.55
C PHE A 42 -10.67 -25.08 10.09
N THR A 43 -11.05 -26.31 9.71
CA THR A 43 -10.99 -26.78 8.32
C THR A 43 -11.76 -25.87 7.37
N TRP A 44 -12.96 -25.43 7.78
CA TRP A 44 -13.81 -24.54 6.98
C TRP A 44 -13.88 -23.11 7.52
N ASN A 45 -13.32 -22.85 8.70
CA ASN A 45 -13.38 -21.53 9.32
C ASN A 45 -12.69 -20.48 8.46
N GLN A 46 -13.36 -19.37 8.21
CA GLN A 46 -12.83 -18.24 7.44
C GLN A 46 -12.47 -17.07 8.35
N VAL A 47 -13.28 -16.83 9.37
CA VAL A 47 -13.11 -15.70 10.29
C VAL A 47 -13.21 -16.18 11.74
N THR A 48 -12.31 -15.67 12.57
CA THR A 48 -12.40 -15.76 14.03
C THR A 48 -12.62 -14.38 14.63
N VAL A 49 -13.44 -14.32 15.67
CA VAL A 49 -13.77 -13.11 16.42
C VAL A 49 -13.31 -13.30 17.85
N ILE A 50 -12.64 -12.29 18.39
CA ILE A 50 -12.20 -12.23 19.79
C ILE A 50 -12.84 -11.02 20.44
N SER A 51 -13.45 -11.20 21.61
CA SER A 51 -14.12 -10.10 22.32
C SER A 51 -14.04 -10.27 23.84
N ASP A 52 -13.92 -9.14 24.54
CA ASP A 52 -14.12 -9.01 25.99
C ASP A 52 -15.52 -8.46 26.35
N GLY A 53 -16.40 -8.39 25.33
CA GLY A 53 -17.77 -7.90 25.37
C GLY A 53 -17.93 -6.39 25.17
N VAL A 54 -16.86 -5.60 25.26
CA VAL A 54 -16.87 -4.17 24.86
C VAL A 54 -16.05 -3.96 23.59
N SER A 55 -14.81 -4.46 23.59
CA SER A 55 -13.94 -4.49 22.43
C SER A 55 -14.20 -5.77 21.62
N ALA A 56 -14.05 -5.70 20.30
CA ALA A 56 -14.15 -6.86 19.43
C ALA A 56 -13.25 -6.70 18.22
N ARG A 57 -12.59 -7.79 17.85
CA ARG A 57 -11.71 -7.83 16.68
C ARG A 57 -11.94 -9.10 15.89
N ALA A 58 -11.86 -8.99 14.57
CA ALA A 58 -11.92 -10.10 13.64
C ALA A 58 -10.54 -10.34 13.01
N GLY A 59 -10.24 -11.60 12.72
CA GLY A 59 -9.02 -12.03 12.06
C GLY A 59 -9.18 -13.47 11.56
N THR A 60 -8.06 -14.13 11.32
CA THR A 60 -8.02 -15.56 10.97
C THR A 60 -7.33 -16.34 12.07
N PHE A 61 -7.66 -17.62 12.22
CA PHE A 61 -7.03 -18.47 13.23
C PHE A 61 -5.51 -18.66 12.98
N SER A 62 -5.05 -18.57 11.73
CA SER A 62 -3.62 -18.64 11.37
C SER A 62 -2.90 -17.31 11.56
N GLY A 63 -3.62 -16.19 11.63
CA GLY A 63 -3.04 -14.86 11.77
C GLY A 63 -2.48 -14.60 13.17
N ARG A 64 -1.43 -13.77 13.23
CA ARG A 64 -0.92 -13.22 14.50
C ARG A 64 -1.91 -12.21 15.09
N PHE A 65 -1.76 -11.94 16.38
CA PHE A 65 -2.65 -11.07 17.14
C PHE A 65 -2.80 -9.67 16.53
N GLU A 66 -1.73 -9.12 15.97
CA GLU A 66 -1.66 -7.79 15.37
C GLU A 66 -2.52 -7.67 14.10
N HIS A 67 -2.89 -8.80 13.50
CA HIS A 67 -3.78 -8.87 12.33
C HIS A 67 -5.25 -8.97 12.72
N PHE A 68 -5.60 -9.10 14.00
CA PHE A 68 -6.97 -8.95 14.47
C PHE A 68 -7.32 -7.47 14.57
N ALA A 69 -8.31 -7.04 13.78
CA ALA A 69 -8.72 -5.65 13.65
C ALA A 69 -10.18 -5.45 14.03
N PRO A 70 -10.56 -4.25 14.51
CA PRO A 70 -11.96 -3.92 14.75
C PRO A 70 -12.74 -3.84 13.42
N TRP A 71 -14.04 -4.05 13.50
CA TRP A 71 -14.98 -3.75 12.43
C TRP A 71 -15.83 -2.55 12.87
N LYS A 72 -15.74 -1.44 12.15
CA LYS A 72 -16.17 -0.12 12.67
C LYS A 72 -17.42 0.46 12.03
N THR A 73 -17.96 -0.17 10.98
CA THR A 73 -19.11 0.34 10.23
C THR A 73 -20.14 -0.77 10.02
N VAL A 74 -21.42 -0.44 10.13
CA VAL A 74 -22.50 -1.40 9.79
C VAL A 74 -22.81 -1.36 8.29
N ASP A 75 -22.64 -0.21 7.66
CA ASP A 75 -23.06 0.07 6.28
C ASP A 75 -21.92 0.42 5.32
N GLY A 76 -20.69 0.56 5.83
CA GLY A 76 -19.53 0.98 5.01
C GLY A 76 -19.41 2.48 4.77
N VAL A 77 -20.26 3.27 5.43
CA VAL A 77 -20.31 4.73 5.28
C VAL A 77 -19.96 5.39 6.61
N THR A 78 -20.65 5.05 7.69
CA THR A 78 -20.49 5.73 8.97
C THR A 78 -19.71 4.86 9.95
N VAL A 79 -18.62 5.42 10.47
CA VAL A 79 -17.90 4.85 11.62
C VAL A 79 -18.80 5.03 12.85
N GLU A 80 -19.19 3.91 13.45
CA GLU A 80 -20.06 3.92 14.62
C GLU A 80 -19.36 4.59 15.81
N PRO A 81 -20.10 5.36 16.64
CA PRO A 81 -19.50 6.05 17.77
C PRO A 81 -18.97 5.07 18.84
N GLY A 82 -18.01 5.54 19.64
CA GLY A 82 -17.30 4.71 20.61
C GLY A 82 -18.10 4.27 21.84
N ASP A 83 -19.34 4.73 22.00
CA ASP A 83 -20.26 4.34 23.07
C ASP A 83 -21.05 3.05 22.73
N ILE A 84 -21.04 2.63 21.46
CA ILE A 84 -21.60 1.35 21.02
C ILE A 84 -20.53 0.26 21.22
N PRO A 85 -20.86 -0.87 21.89
CA PRO A 85 -19.94 -2.00 22.00
C PRO A 85 -19.49 -2.48 20.61
N GLN A 86 -18.18 -2.64 20.42
CA GLN A 86 -17.60 -3.02 19.12
C GLN A 86 -18.10 -4.38 18.65
N ILE A 87 -18.45 -5.28 19.57
CA ILE A 87 -19.03 -6.58 19.23
C ILE A 87 -20.38 -6.44 18.52
N GLU A 88 -21.18 -5.44 18.90
CA GLU A 88 -22.47 -5.17 18.25
C GLU A 88 -22.23 -4.68 16.81
N VAL A 89 -21.35 -3.70 16.62
CA VAL A 89 -20.99 -3.16 15.30
C VAL A 89 -20.43 -4.26 14.40
N LEU A 90 -19.54 -5.10 14.94
CA LEU A 90 -18.95 -6.22 14.21
C LEU A 90 -20.00 -7.25 13.78
N VAL A 91 -20.93 -7.63 14.65
CA VAL A 91 -21.98 -8.59 14.30
C VAL A 91 -22.94 -8.01 13.28
N ARG A 92 -23.38 -6.75 13.45
CA ARG A 92 -24.33 -6.09 12.54
C ARG A 92 -23.72 -5.74 11.18
N GLY A 93 -22.41 -5.47 11.14
CA GLY A 93 -21.66 -5.18 9.93
C GLY A 93 -21.10 -6.43 9.25
N LEU A 94 -20.03 -7.01 9.82
CA LEU A 94 -19.28 -8.12 9.22
C LEU A 94 -20.11 -9.39 9.02
N PHE A 95 -21.01 -9.70 9.96
CA PHE A 95 -21.83 -10.93 9.92
C PHE A 95 -23.21 -10.71 9.30
N ARG A 96 -23.45 -9.55 8.67
CA ARG A 96 -24.61 -9.39 7.80
C ARG A 96 -24.49 -10.40 6.63
N PRO A 97 -25.53 -11.19 6.29
CA PRO A 97 -25.37 -12.32 5.38
C PRO A 97 -24.73 -11.97 4.03
N ASP A 98 -25.10 -10.85 3.42
CA ASP A 98 -24.51 -10.34 2.17
C ASP A 98 -23.03 -10.00 2.33
N VAL A 99 -22.65 -9.30 3.41
CA VAL A 99 -21.27 -8.90 3.70
C VAL A 99 -20.41 -10.11 4.02
N PHE A 100 -20.88 -11.01 4.88
CA PHE A 100 -20.11 -12.18 5.29
C PHE A 100 -19.84 -13.14 4.14
N LEU A 101 -20.85 -13.40 3.30
CA LEU A 101 -20.67 -14.27 2.13
C LEU A 101 -19.72 -13.63 1.12
N ASP A 102 -19.89 -12.35 0.83
CA ASP A 102 -19.01 -11.60 -0.07
C ASP A 102 -17.56 -11.57 0.46
N LEU A 103 -17.38 -11.35 1.76
CA LEU A 103 -16.08 -11.43 2.44
C LEU A 103 -15.43 -12.80 2.28
N VAL A 104 -16.17 -13.88 2.55
CA VAL A 104 -15.67 -15.25 2.38
C VAL A 104 -15.27 -15.54 0.93
N HIS A 105 -16.01 -15.03 -0.05
CA HIS A 105 -15.76 -15.28 -1.47
C HIS A 105 -14.59 -14.48 -2.05
N HIS A 106 -14.40 -13.22 -1.63
CA HIS A 106 -13.50 -12.29 -2.31
C HIS A 106 -12.37 -11.72 -1.44
N PHE A 107 -12.45 -11.87 -0.11
CA PHE A 107 -11.61 -11.13 0.84
C PHE A 107 -10.86 -12.02 1.83
N VAL A 108 -10.86 -13.33 1.59
CA VAL A 108 -10.01 -14.28 2.31
C VAL A 108 -8.93 -14.78 1.36
N VAL A 109 -7.68 -14.45 1.68
CA VAL A 109 -6.51 -14.79 0.86
C VAL A 109 -5.74 -15.92 1.53
N PHE A 110 -5.34 -16.90 0.74
CA PHE A 110 -4.54 -18.03 1.20
C PHE A 110 -3.18 -17.97 0.54
N SER A 111 -2.12 -17.81 1.31
CA SER A 111 -0.75 -17.77 0.78
C SER A 111 0.09 -18.89 1.39
N ASP A 112 1.00 -19.45 0.60
CA ASP A 112 1.99 -20.40 1.12
C ASP A 112 3.23 -19.66 1.62
N GLU A 113 3.48 -19.73 2.92
CA GLU A 113 4.68 -19.15 3.56
C GLU A 113 5.61 -20.28 4.03
N ARG A 114 6.89 -19.95 4.34
CA ARG A 114 7.88 -20.96 4.79
C ARG A 114 7.42 -21.78 6.00
N ALA A 115 6.58 -21.19 6.86
CA ALA A 115 6.04 -21.82 8.06
C ALA A 115 4.72 -22.59 7.82
N GLY A 116 4.21 -22.63 6.59
CA GLY A 116 2.96 -23.27 6.20
C GLY A 116 1.96 -22.29 5.59
N ALA A 117 0.75 -22.79 5.33
CA ALA A 117 -0.34 -22.00 4.75
C ALA A 117 -0.79 -20.90 5.71
N LEU A 118 -0.76 -19.65 5.25
CA LEU A 118 -1.29 -18.51 5.98
C LEU A 118 -2.61 -18.04 5.33
N LYS A 119 -3.66 -17.94 6.16
CA LYS A 119 -4.91 -17.29 5.79
C LYS A 119 -4.90 -15.84 6.25
N LYS A 120 -5.22 -14.91 5.36
CA LYS A 120 -5.40 -13.47 5.63
C LYS A 120 -6.86 -13.10 5.32
N VAL A 121 -7.46 -12.22 6.11
CA VAL A 121 -8.79 -11.68 5.85
C VAL A 121 -8.71 -10.16 5.77
N ALA A 122 -9.43 -9.57 4.82
CA ALA A 122 -9.47 -8.11 4.68
C ALA A 122 -10.10 -7.46 5.93
N LYS A 123 -9.56 -6.29 6.30
CA LYS A 123 -10.10 -5.40 7.32
C LYS A 123 -11.26 -4.58 6.74
N TYR A 124 -12.07 -3.96 7.61
CA TYR A 124 -13.28 -3.27 7.18
C TYR A 124 -13.00 -2.16 6.15
N HIS A 125 -11.94 -1.36 6.32
CA HIS A 125 -11.59 -0.29 5.37
C HIS A 125 -11.24 -0.84 3.98
N GLN A 126 -10.52 -1.96 3.93
CA GLN A 126 -10.17 -2.64 2.67
C GLN A 126 -11.42 -3.23 2.00
N TYR A 127 -12.29 -3.89 2.78
CA TYR A 127 -13.53 -4.46 2.28
C TYR A 127 -14.41 -3.39 1.60
N TRP A 128 -14.68 -2.30 2.32
CA TRP A 128 -15.56 -1.25 1.80
C TRP A 128 -14.95 -0.46 0.64
N ALA A 129 -13.64 -0.21 0.67
CA ALA A 129 -12.96 0.48 -0.41
C ALA A 129 -12.95 -0.36 -1.70
N VAL A 130 -12.68 -1.66 -1.64
CA VAL A 130 -12.77 -2.58 -2.79
C VAL A 130 -14.19 -2.66 -3.33
N ARG A 131 -15.21 -2.70 -2.47
CA ARG A 131 -16.62 -2.72 -2.90
C ARG A 131 -17.01 -1.44 -3.65
N LYS A 132 -16.60 -0.28 -3.13
CA LYS A 132 -16.81 1.02 -3.80
C LYS A 132 -16.03 1.06 -5.13
N ALA A 133 -14.78 0.60 -5.13
CA ALA A 133 -13.96 0.54 -6.33
C ALA A 133 -14.58 -0.35 -7.40
N LEU A 134 -15.03 -1.56 -7.06
CA LEU A 134 -15.69 -2.49 -7.98
C LEU A 134 -16.92 -1.85 -8.66
N SER A 135 -17.76 -1.13 -7.90
CA SER A 135 -18.89 -0.40 -8.47
C SER A 135 -18.43 0.65 -9.48
N ARG A 136 -17.42 1.46 -9.10
CA ARG A 136 -16.84 2.49 -9.99
C ARG A 136 -16.19 1.89 -11.23
N THR A 137 -15.59 0.71 -11.13
CA THR A 137 -14.96 0.01 -12.26
C THR A 137 -15.98 -0.35 -13.33
N VAL A 138 -17.14 -0.87 -12.91
CA VAL A 138 -18.24 -1.22 -13.83
C VAL A 138 -18.75 0.03 -14.55
N ASP A 139 -18.87 1.15 -13.84
CA ASP A 139 -19.28 2.42 -14.46
C ASP A 139 -18.22 2.96 -15.42
N ALA A 140 -16.95 2.96 -15.01
CA ALA A 140 -15.83 3.52 -15.77
C ALA A 140 -15.54 2.76 -17.06
N VAL A 141 -15.60 1.43 -17.05
CA VAL A 141 -15.40 0.58 -18.25
C VAL A 141 -16.45 0.87 -19.32
N ASN A 142 -17.66 1.26 -18.93
CA ASN A 142 -18.73 1.67 -19.84
C ASN A 142 -18.77 3.19 -20.08
N GLY A 143 -17.83 3.93 -19.50
CA GLY A 143 -17.82 5.38 -19.43
C GLY A 143 -16.50 5.98 -19.89
N ASP A 144 -15.91 6.82 -19.04
CA ASP A 144 -14.73 7.62 -19.34
C ASP A 144 -13.40 6.97 -18.96
N GLY A 145 -13.43 5.71 -18.48
CA GLY A 145 -12.24 4.97 -18.05
C GLY A 145 -11.61 5.47 -16.74
N ARG A 146 -12.29 6.32 -15.96
CA ARG A 146 -11.78 6.87 -14.70
C ARG A 146 -12.48 6.22 -13.51
N ILE A 147 -11.81 5.25 -12.88
CA ILE A 147 -12.37 4.48 -11.76
C ILE A 147 -12.30 5.28 -10.46
N GLY A 148 -11.18 5.95 -10.24
CA GLY A 148 -10.92 6.85 -9.12
C GLY A 148 -9.63 6.51 -8.36
N VAL A 149 -9.48 7.14 -7.19
CA VAL A 149 -8.31 6.94 -6.33
C VAL A 149 -8.70 6.36 -4.97
N VAL A 150 -7.98 5.33 -4.54
CA VAL A 150 -8.00 4.80 -3.18
C VAL A 150 -6.78 5.36 -2.44
N TRP A 151 -7.02 6.27 -1.49
CA TRP A 151 -5.97 6.80 -0.63
C TRP A 151 -6.04 6.16 0.75
N HIS A 152 -5.16 5.20 0.99
CA HIS A 152 -5.06 4.48 2.24
C HIS A 152 -3.62 4.56 2.73
N THR A 153 -3.41 5.04 3.96
CA THR A 153 -2.08 5.33 4.49
C THR A 153 -1.10 4.15 4.37
N GLN A 154 0.19 4.44 4.27
CA GLN A 154 1.21 3.38 4.16
C GLN A 154 1.14 2.40 5.34
N GLY A 155 1.25 1.11 5.05
CA GLY A 155 1.11 0.04 6.05
C GLY A 155 -0.33 -0.36 6.39
N SER A 156 -1.34 0.32 5.84
CA SER A 156 -2.76 -0.04 6.02
C SER A 156 -3.21 -1.33 5.33
N GLY A 157 -2.38 -1.86 4.42
CA GLY A 157 -2.62 -3.09 3.67
C GLY A 157 -3.10 -2.92 2.22
N LYS A 158 -2.71 -1.82 1.54
CA LYS A 158 -3.03 -1.56 0.11
C LYS A 158 -2.75 -2.76 -0.81
N SER A 159 -1.65 -3.49 -0.62
CA SER A 159 -1.31 -4.63 -1.46
C SER A 159 -2.35 -5.76 -1.38
N LEU A 160 -2.84 -6.06 -0.16
CA LEU A 160 -3.92 -7.02 0.04
C LEU A 160 -5.24 -6.51 -0.57
N GLU A 161 -5.46 -5.21 -0.52
CA GLU A 161 -6.62 -4.55 -1.11
C GLU A 161 -6.62 -4.66 -2.65
N MET A 162 -5.50 -4.35 -3.31
CA MET A 162 -5.30 -4.54 -4.75
C MET A 162 -5.52 -6.00 -5.16
N HIS A 163 -5.08 -6.95 -4.32
CA HIS A 163 -5.26 -8.38 -4.54
C HIS A 163 -6.74 -8.79 -4.49
N CYS A 164 -7.47 -8.38 -3.44
CA CYS A 164 -8.91 -8.65 -3.32
C CYS A 164 -9.70 -7.97 -4.44
N TYR A 165 -9.35 -6.72 -4.78
CA TYR A 165 -9.95 -5.98 -5.89
C TYR A 165 -9.75 -6.72 -7.22
N THR A 166 -8.54 -7.18 -7.52
CA THR A 166 -8.24 -7.97 -8.72
C THR A 166 -9.10 -9.23 -8.79
N GLY A 167 -9.18 -10.00 -7.70
CA GLY A 167 -10.01 -11.20 -7.65
C GLY A 167 -11.50 -10.93 -7.83
N ALA A 168 -11.99 -9.80 -7.28
CA ALA A 168 -13.39 -9.38 -7.39
C ALA A 168 -13.75 -8.91 -8.81
N ILE A 169 -12.94 -8.06 -9.44
CA ILE A 169 -13.20 -7.58 -10.81
C ILE A 169 -13.16 -8.70 -11.83
N MET A 170 -12.25 -9.67 -11.67
CA MET A 170 -12.13 -10.78 -12.61
C MET A 170 -13.34 -11.71 -12.59
N ARG A 171 -14.00 -11.85 -11.44
CA ARG A 171 -15.24 -12.64 -11.28
C ARG A 171 -16.50 -11.86 -11.57
N HIS A 172 -16.42 -10.54 -11.72
CA HIS A 172 -17.60 -9.74 -11.89
C HIS A 172 -18.22 -9.96 -13.29
N PRO A 173 -19.49 -10.39 -13.41
CA PRO A 173 -20.08 -10.76 -14.69
C PRO A 173 -20.03 -9.65 -15.75
N GLN A 174 -20.22 -8.39 -15.34
CA GLN A 174 -20.18 -7.24 -16.25
C GLN A 174 -18.79 -6.93 -16.81
N MET A 175 -17.73 -7.47 -16.20
CA MET A 175 -16.34 -7.24 -16.63
C MET A 175 -15.87 -8.22 -17.72
N ARG A 176 -16.64 -9.28 -18.00
CA ARG A 176 -16.40 -10.24 -19.10
C ARG A 176 -14.98 -10.82 -19.12
N ASN A 177 -14.49 -11.31 -17.97
CA ASN A 177 -13.11 -11.77 -17.75
C ASN A 177 -12.05 -10.74 -18.22
N PRO A 178 -11.92 -9.61 -17.49
CA PRO A 178 -11.03 -8.52 -17.87
C PRO A 178 -9.56 -8.92 -17.80
N THR A 179 -8.71 -8.18 -18.51
CA THR A 179 -7.26 -8.22 -18.26
C THR A 179 -6.92 -7.15 -17.22
N VAL A 180 -6.16 -7.53 -16.20
CA VAL A 180 -5.72 -6.61 -15.15
C VAL A 180 -4.23 -6.36 -15.32
N VAL A 181 -3.84 -5.09 -15.40
CA VAL A 181 -2.43 -4.67 -15.51
C VAL A 181 -2.07 -3.91 -14.25
N VAL A 182 -1.17 -4.47 -13.44
CA VAL A 182 -0.64 -3.83 -12.24
C VAL A 182 0.65 -3.13 -12.61
N VAL A 183 0.66 -1.81 -12.44
CA VAL A 183 1.76 -0.92 -12.81
C VAL A 183 2.37 -0.34 -11.55
N THR A 184 3.68 -0.52 -11.42
CA THR A 184 4.50 0.04 -10.35
C THR A 184 5.58 0.97 -10.93
N ASP A 185 6.16 1.82 -10.08
CA ASP A 185 7.21 2.74 -10.49
C ASP A 185 8.59 2.06 -10.57
N ARG A 186 8.86 1.03 -9.76
CA ARG A 186 10.21 0.46 -9.65
C ARG A 186 10.20 -1.04 -9.48
N ASN A 187 11.25 -1.69 -9.97
CA ASN A 187 11.34 -3.16 -10.04
C ASN A 187 11.29 -3.82 -8.65
N ASP A 188 11.85 -3.21 -7.62
CA ASP A 188 11.79 -3.71 -6.23
C ASP A 188 10.35 -3.72 -5.69
N LEU A 189 9.58 -2.66 -5.92
CA LEU A 189 8.15 -2.63 -5.55
C LEU A 189 7.33 -3.61 -6.39
N ASP A 190 7.63 -3.70 -7.70
CA ASP A 190 7.00 -4.66 -8.61
C ASP A 190 7.21 -6.10 -8.12
N ASN A 191 8.46 -6.47 -7.84
CA ASN A 191 8.84 -7.79 -7.35
C ASN A 191 8.19 -8.07 -6.00
N GLN A 192 8.21 -7.10 -5.07
CA GLN A 192 7.61 -7.29 -3.76
C GLN A 192 6.10 -7.55 -3.87
N LEU A 193 5.38 -6.71 -4.62
CA LEU A 193 3.94 -6.86 -4.78
C LEU A 193 3.58 -8.15 -5.53
N PHE A 194 4.33 -8.48 -6.58
CA PHE A 194 4.15 -9.70 -7.35
C PHE A 194 4.42 -10.95 -6.50
N GLU A 195 5.64 -11.10 -5.97
CA GLU A 195 6.09 -12.31 -5.29
C GLU A 195 5.39 -12.51 -3.94
N GLU A 196 5.33 -11.47 -3.10
CA GLU A 196 4.87 -11.64 -1.71
C GLU A 196 3.34 -11.71 -1.59
N VAL A 197 2.59 -11.12 -2.53
CA VAL A 197 1.14 -10.96 -2.40
C VAL A 197 0.35 -11.69 -3.49
N PHE A 198 0.73 -11.55 -4.75
CA PHE A 198 -0.06 -12.11 -5.86
C PHE A 198 0.36 -13.54 -6.21
N ALA A 199 1.64 -13.77 -6.47
CA ALA A 199 2.17 -15.08 -6.88
C ALA A 199 2.21 -16.09 -5.72
N SER A 200 2.37 -15.62 -4.47
CA SER A 200 2.29 -16.47 -3.27
C SER A 200 0.87 -16.94 -2.94
N SER A 201 -0.16 -16.33 -3.55
CA SER A 201 -1.55 -16.66 -3.30
C SER A 201 -1.92 -17.96 -4.02
N ARG A 202 -2.68 -18.81 -3.33
CA ARG A 202 -3.17 -20.06 -3.90
C ARG A 202 -4.18 -19.78 -5.00
N PRO A 203 -4.19 -20.60 -6.07
CA PRO A 203 -5.22 -20.50 -7.11
C PRO A 203 -6.63 -20.50 -6.51
N ASP A 204 -7.50 -19.69 -7.09
CA ASP A 204 -8.91 -19.49 -6.70
C ASP A 204 -9.15 -18.87 -5.32
N ALA A 205 -8.12 -18.33 -4.67
CA ALA A 205 -8.22 -17.90 -3.27
C ALA A 205 -7.58 -16.52 -2.98
N PRO A 206 -7.99 -15.42 -3.65
CA PRO A 206 -9.18 -15.26 -4.48
C PRO A 206 -8.84 -14.92 -5.94
N LEU A 207 -7.64 -15.18 -6.44
CA LEU A 207 -7.30 -14.90 -7.84
C LEU A 207 -7.74 -16.08 -8.74
N PRO A 208 -8.51 -15.87 -9.82
CA PRO A 208 -8.96 -16.98 -10.68
C PRO A 208 -7.86 -17.49 -11.62
N GLU A 209 -6.81 -16.69 -11.86
CA GLU A 209 -5.68 -17.05 -12.70
C GLU A 209 -4.38 -16.59 -12.01
N ALA A 210 -3.26 -17.26 -12.31
CA ALA A 210 -1.96 -16.86 -11.79
C ALA A 210 -1.46 -15.55 -12.45
N PRO A 211 -0.81 -14.66 -11.70
CA PRO A 211 -0.20 -13.46 -12.26
C PRO A 211 1.05 -13.80 -13.09
N VAL A 212 1.35 -12.94 -14.06
CA VAL A 212 2.58 -13.01 -14.86
C VAL A 212 3.29 -11.67 -14.79
N GLN A 213 4.59 -11.67 -14.51
CA GLN A 213 5.42 -10.48 -14.49
C GLN A 213 6.12 -10.30 -15.85
N ALA A 214 6.07 -9.09 -16.39
CA ALA A 214 6.75 -8.77 -17.65
C ALA A 214 8.23 -8.52 -17.40
N ASP A 215 9.12 -9.34 -17.96
CA ASP A 215 10.57 -9.21 -17.74
C ASP A 215 11.25 -8.13 -18.61
N SER A 216 10.63 -7.78 -19.74
CA SER A 216 11.19 -6.83 -20.70
C SER A 216 10.10 -6.05 -21.43
N MET A 217 10.49 -4.95 -22.10
CA MET A 217 9.60 -4.17 -22.97
C MET A 217 8.94 -5.05 -24.05
N GLN A 218 9.70 -5.98 -24.64
CA GLN A 218 9.15 -6.89 -25.66
C GLN A 218 8.18 -7.89 -25.04
N HIS A 219 8.54 -8.49 -23.91
CA HIS A 219 7.65 -9.43 -23.21
C HIS A 219 6.32 -8.76 -22.81
N LEU A 220 6.35 -7.49 -22.36
CA LEU A 220 5.13 -6.72 -22.09
C LEU A 220 4.25 -6.56 -23.34
N LYS A 221 4.85 -6.21 -24.49
CA LYS A 221 4.12 -6.07 -25.76
C LYS A 221 3.48 -7.39 -26.16
N ASP A 222 4.18 -8.51 -25.99
CA ASP A 222 3.67 -9.83 -26.32
C ASP A 222 2.50 -10.22 -25.39
N LEU A 223 2.64 -9.98 -24.07
CA LEU A 223 1.64 -10.29 -23.04
C LEU A 223 0.32 -9.52 -23.23
N LEU A 224 0.39 -8.27 -23.69
CA LEU A 224 -0.78 -7.41 -23.87
C LEU A 224 -1.34 -7.47 -25.30
N GLY A 225 -0.47 -7.54 -26.32
CA GLY A 225 -0.85 -7.48 -27.72
C GLY A 225 -1.51 -8.75 -28.26
N SER A 226 -1.11 -9.91 -27.75
CA SER A 226 -1.67 -11.21 -28.19
C SER A 226 -2.91 -11.65 -27.39
N ARG A 227 -3.26 -10.92 -26.33
CA ARG A 227 -4.20 -11.40 -25.31
C ARG A 227 -5.65 -10.99 -25.59
N GLY A 228 -6.45 -11.96 -25.99
CA GLY A 228 -7.89 -11.78 -26.27
C GLY A 228 -8.81 -11.75 -25.05
N VAL A 229 -8.41 -12.31 -23.91
CA VAL A 229 -9.24 -12.40 -22.68
C VAL A 229 -8.38 -12.60 -21.43
N GLY A 230 -8.88 -12.20 -20.25
CA GLY A 230 -8.34 -12.59 -18.94
C GLY A 230 -6.91 -12.15 -18.63
N GLY A 231 -6.34 -12.69 -17.56
CA GLY A 231 -4.95 -12.49 -17.16
C GLY A 231 -4.67 -11.33 -16.22
N ILE A 232 -3.65 -11.52 -15.38
CA ILE A 232 -3.09 -10.53 -14.46
C ILE A 232 -1.64 -10.30 -14.85
N VAL A 233 -1.30 -9.09 -15.28
CA VAL A 233 0.03 -8.72 -15.78
C VAL A 233 0.67 -7.70 -14.87
N PHE A 234 1.86 -8.00 -14.36
CA PHE A 234 2.70 -7.09 -13.59
C PHE A 234 3.75 -6.45 -14.47
N THR A 235 3.97 -5.16 -14.29
CA THR A 235 4.97 -4.42 -15.03
C THR A 235 5.37 -3.15 -14.30
N THR A 236 6.59 -2.69 -14.54
CA THR A 236 6.96 -1.33 -14.21
C THR A 236 6.56 -0.37 -15.31
N ILE A 237 6.37 0.90 -14.96
CA ILE A 237 6.02 1.96 -15.91
C ILE A 237 7.09 2.14 -17.01
N GLN A 238 8.37 1.93 -16.69
CA GLN A 238 9.48 2.07 -17.64
C GLN A 238 9.45 1.05 -18.77
N LYS A 239 8.75 -0.08 -18.59
CA LYS A 239 8.59 -1.09 -19.66
C LYS A 239 7.64 -0.62 -20.78
N PHE A 240 6.89 0.46 -20.55
CA PHE A 240 6.18 1.21 -21.60
C PHE A 240 7.08 2.21 -22.35
N GLY A 241 8.39 1.94 -22.42
CA GLY A 241 9.35 2.77 -23.15
C GLY A 241 9.37 2.53 -24.65
N LEU A 242 9.69 3.60 -25.39
CA LEU A 242 10.05 3.48 -26.80
C LEU A 242 11.45 2.89 -26.94
N SER A 243 11.68 2.13 -28.02
CA SER A 243 13.04 1.77 -28.41
C SER A 243 13.83 3.04 -28.79
N PRO A 244 15.17 3.05 -28.69
CA PRO A 244 15.98 4.18 -29.15
C PRO A 244 15.65 4.58 -30.59
N ASP A 245 15.48 3.60 -31.49
CA ASP A 245 15.14 3.82 -32.90
C ASP A 245 13.76 4.49 -33.07
N ASP A 246 12.75 4.06 -32.30
CA ASP A 246 11.41 4.67 -32.36
C ASP A 246 11.41 6.09 -31.80
N ARG A 247 12.22 6.35 -30.75
CA ARG A 247 12.38 7.68 -30.16
C ARG A 247 13.08 8.62 -31.14
N ASP A 248 14.17 8.19 -31.77
CA ASP A 248 14.94 8.98 -32.73
C ASP A 248 14.13 9.23 -34.02
N ALA A 249 13.26 8.30 -34.39
CA ALA A 249 12.31 8.46 -35.50
C ALA A 249 11.04 9.26 -35.14
N GLY A 250 10.89 9.73 -33.89
CA GLY A 250 9.72 10.51 -33.44
C GLY A 250 8.40 9.74 -33.47
N ARG A 251 8.43 8.41 -33.35
CA ARG A 251 7.22 7.57 -33.36
C ARG A 251 6.52 7.59 -32.00
N SER A 252 5.19 7.52 -32.01
CA SER A 252 4.40 7.30 -30.80
C SER A 252 4.46 5.84 -30.35
N TYR A 253 4.14 5.56 -29.09
CA TYR A 253 4.07 4.19 -28.59
C TYR A 253 3.00 3.41 -29.35
N PRO A 254 3.26 2.16 -29.77
CA PRO A 254 2.29 1.38 -30.53
C PRO A 254 1.10 1.01 -29.66
N ARG A 255 -0.08 1.03 -30.27
CA ARG A 255 -1.28 0.44 -29.67
C ARG A 255 -1.08 -1.06 -29.49
N LEU A 256 -1.29 -1.56 -28.27
CA LEU A 256 -1.19 -2.98 -27.95
C LEU A 256 -2.57 -3.65 -27.91
N SER A 257 -3.58 -2.97 -27.36
CA SER A 257 -4.93 -3.53 -27.30
C SER A 257 -6.03 -2.47 -27.39
N ASP A 258 -7.11 -2.80 -28.10
CA ASP A 258 -8.30 -1.95 -28.26
C ASP A 258 -9.49 -2.39 -27.38
N ARG A 259 -9.25 -3.32 -26.45
CA ARG A 259 -10.26 -3.86 -25.54
C ARG A 259 -10.65 -2.84 -24.48
N ASP A 260 -11.95 -2.78 -24.18
CA ASP A 260 -12.55 -1.93 -23.14
C ASP A 260 -12.41 -2.55 -21.73
N ASN A 261 -12.37 -3.88 -21.65
CA ASN A 261 -12.27 -4.63 -20.41
C ASN A 261 -10.82 -4.86 -19.96
N ILE A 262 -10.01 -3.80 -20.02
CA ILE A 262 -8.67 -3.77 -19.44
C ILE A 262 -8.68 -2.79 -18.27
N VAL A 263 -8.27 -3.25 -17.09
CA VAL A 263 -8.17 -2.43 -15.88
C VAL A 263 -6.70 -2.26 -15.52
N VAL A 264 -6.24 -1.01 -15.47
CA VAL A 264 -4.89 -0.65 -15.05
C VAL A 264 -4.94 -0.19 -13.60
N ILE A 265 -4.26 -0.94 -12.74
CA ILE A 265 -4.04 -0.61 -11.33
C ILE A 265 -2.67 0.06 -11.23
N VAL A 266 -2.62 1.28 -10.70
CA VAL A 266 -1.36 1.99 -10.47
C VAL A 266 -1.11 2.07 -8.97
N ASP A 267 -0.01 1.48 -8.49
CA ASP A 267 0.45 1.64 -7.10
C ASP A 267 1.33 2.88 -6.95
N GLU A 268 1.25 3.50 -5.77
CA GLU A 268 1.78 4.83 -5.47
C GLU A 268 1.42 5.87 -6.55
N ALA A 269 0.14 5.93 -6.88
CA ALA A 269 -0.42 6.91 -7.80
C ALA A 269 -0.27 8.33 -7.23
N HIS A 270 0.86 8.96 -7.54
CA HIS A 270 1.18 10.37 -7.28
C HIS A 270 1.88 11.02 -8.45
N ARG A 271 1.65 12.34 -8.60
CA ARG A 271 2.11 13.17 -9.73
C ARG A 271 3.60 13.04 -10.04
N SER A 272 4.47 13.00 -9.02
CA SER A 272 5.93 12.90 -9.23
C SER A 272 6.38 11.60 -9.90
N ASN A 273 5.54 10.56 -9.90
CA ASN A 273 5.85 9.29 -10.55
C ASN A 273 5.05 9.12 -11.85
N TYR A 274 3.89 9.76 -12.00
CA TYR A 274 3.06 9.58 -13.18
C TYR A 274 3.23 10.68 -14.25
N ASP A 275 3.43 11.95 -13.83
CA ASP A 275 3.65 13.08 -14.75
C ASP A 275 5.14 13.35 -15.02
N PHE A 276 6.03 13.04 -14.07
CA PHE A 276 7.49 13.28 -14.20
C PHE A 276 8.25 12.14 -14.88
N ILE A 277 7.63 10.98 -15.10
CA ILE A 277 8.25 9.86 -15.81
C ILE A 277 7.93 10.02 -17.31
N ASP A 278 8.64 10.96 -17.94
CA ASP A 278 9.05 11.02 -19.35
C ASP A 278 8.10 10.39 -20.40
N GLY A 279 6.84 10.81 -20.43
CA GLY A 279 5.89 10.34 -21.45
C GLY A 279 5.50 8.86 -21.36
N PHE A 280 5.99 8.09 -20.38
CA PHE A 280 5.60 6.69 -20.22
C PHE A 280 4.13 6.54 -19.84
N ALA A 281 3.58 7.43 -19.01
CA ALA A 281 2.15 7.48 -18.72
C ALA A 281 1.31 7.68 -19.99
N ARG A 282 1.78 8.54 -20.91
CA ARG A 282 1.18 8.70 -22.22
C ARG A 282 1.31 7.42 -23.05
N ASN A 283 2.46 6.75 -23.01
CA ASN A 283 2.66 5.48 -23.69
C ASN A 283 1.72 4.38 -23.19
N VAL A 284 1.40 4.33 -21.89
CA VAL A 284 0.37 3.42 -21.35
C VAL A 284 -0.99 3.72 -21.98
N ARG A 285 -1.35 5.00 -22.10
CA ARG A 285 -2.62 5.42 -22.74
C ARG A 285 -2.63 5.12 -24.23
N ASP A 286 -1.53 5.33 -24.94
CA ASP A 286 -1.40 5.01 -26.36
C ASP A 286 -1.45 3.48 -26.60
N ALA A 287 -0.84 2.70 -25.70
CA ALA A 287 -0.86 1.24 -25.71
C ALA A 287 -2.27 0.66 -25.46
N LEU A 288 -3.01 1.25 -24.51
CA LEU A 288 -4.28 0.76 -23.98
C LEU A 288 -5.35 1.88 -23.96
N PRO A 289 -5.76 2.40 -25.14
CA PRO A 289 -6.58 3.62 -25.24
C PRO A 289 -7.97 3.52 -24.61
N LYS A 290 -8.51 2.31 -24.41
CA LYS A 290 -9.82 2.07 -23.81
C LYS A 290 -9.76 1.45 -22.41
N ALA A 291 -8.57 1.34 -21.82
CA ALA A 291 -8.45 0.81 -20.48
C ALA A 291 -9.02 1.78 -19.43
N SER A 292 -9.50 1.21 -18.33
CA SER A 292 -9.96 1.95 -17.15
C SER A 292 -8.87 1.97 -16.08
N PHE A 293 -8.68 3.11 -15.42
CA PHE A 293 -7.55 3.35 -14.53
C PHE A 293 -8.01 3.58 -13.09
N ILE A 294 -7.37 2.90 -12.15
CA ILE A 294 -7.52 3.09 -10.70
C ILE A 294 -6.14 3.35 -10.07
N GLY A 295 -6.07 4.34 -9.19
CA GLY A 295 -4.86 4.64 -8.44
C GLY A 295 -4.97 4.19 -6.98
N PHE A 296 -3.94 3.52 -6.46
CA PHE A 296 -3.77 3.25 -5.04
C PHE A 296 -2.61 4.08 -4.53
N THR A 297 -2.78 4.71 -3.37
CA THR A 297 -1.74 5.61 -2.86
C THR A 297 -1.68 5.71 -1.34
N GLY A 298 -0.46 5.84 -0.81
CA GLY A 298 -0.18 5.99 0.62
C GLY A 298 -0.36 7.41 1.15
N THR A 299 -0.20 8.41 0.28
CA THR A 299 -0.22 9.84 0.64
C THR A 299 -1.39 10.57 -0.01
N PRO A 300 -1.89 11.66 0.59
CA PRO A 300 -2.92 12.48 -0.04
C PRO A 300 -2.41 13.09 -1.33
N ILE A 301 -3.31 13.21 -2.31
CA ILE A 301 -3.09 14.00 -3.51
C ILE A 301 -3.38 15.44 -3.12
N GLU A 302 -2.54 16.39 -3.52
CA GLU A 302 -2.77 17.80 -3.21
C GLU A 302 -4.11 18.28 -3.79
N ALA A 303 -4.88 19.06 -3.04
CA ALA A 303 -6.21 19.54 -3.47
C ALA A 303 -6.19 20.41 -4.75
N LYS A 304 -5.01 20.90 -5.16
CA LYS A 304 -4.79 21.65 -6.41
C LYS A 304 -4.46 20.73 -7.61
N ASP A 305 -4.28 19.43 -7.38
CA ASP A 305 -3.86 18.46 -8.39
C ASP A 305 -5.03 18.02 -9.28
N LYS A 306 -5.31 18.88 -10.26
CA LYS A 306 -6.27 18.58 -11.33
C LYS A 306 -5.78 17.48 -12.27
N SER A 307 -4.49 17.10 -12.31
CA SER A 307 -4.00 16.10 -13.25
C SER A 307 -4.26 14.68 -12.76
N THR A 308 -4.10 14.39 -11.48
CA THR A 308 -4.41 13.06 -10.94
C THR A 308 -5.90 12.70 -11.05
N THR A 309 -6.80 13.66 -10.79
CA THR A 309 -8.25 13.49 -10.99
C THR A 309 -8.67 13.42 -12.46
N GLN A 310 -7.88 13.98 -13.38
CA GLN A 310 -8.09 13.79 -14.82
C GLN A 310 -7.76 12.37 -15.28
N VAL A 311 -6.72 11.76 -14.71
CA VAL A 311 -6.28 10.40 -15.10
C VAL A 311 -7.15 9.33 -14.45
N PHE A 312 -7.33 9.42 -13.13
CA PHE A 312 -7.96 8.37 -12.35
C PHE A 312 -9.41 8.68 -12.01
N GLY A 313 -9.79 9.95 -11.84
CA GLY A 313 -11.10 10.36 -11.32
C GLY A 313 -11.04 10.77 -9.84
N ASP A 314 -12.22 10.92 -9.22
CA ASP A 314 -12.34 11.34 -7.82
C ASP A 314 -11.89 10.26 -6.83
N TYR A 315 -11.74 10.65 -5.56
CA TYR A 315 -11.51 9.70 -4.47
C TYR A 315 -12.67 8.71 -4.32
N ILE A 316 -12.33 7.42 -4.29
CA ILE A 316 -13.23 6.30 -4.02
C ILE A 316 -13.34 6.06 -2.51
N SER A 317 -12.19 6.07 -1.83
CA SER A 317 -12.08 5.83 -0.40
C SER A 317 -10.83 6.48 0.17
N THR A 318 -10.98 7.01 1.38
CA THR A 318 -9.89 7.59 2.16
C THR A 318 -9.77 6.86 3.50
N TYR A 319 -8.57 6.45 3.84
CA TYR A 319 -8.21 5.86 5.13
C TYR A 319 -6.86 6.46 5.56
N ASP A 320 -6.94 7.57 6.27
CA ASP A 320 -5.77 8.38 6.61
C ASP A 320 -4.96 7.81 7.79
N LEU A 321 -3.86 8.49 8.12
CA LEU A 321 -2.98 8.09 9.21
C LEU A 321 -3.68 8.13 10.57
N THR A 322 -4.57 9.09 10.80
CA THR A 322 -5.28 9.25 12.07
C THR A 322 -6.20 8.05 12.31
N GLN A 323 -7.06 7.75 11.34
CA GLN A 323 -7.96 6.61 11.41
C GLN A 323 -7.18 5.29 11.51
N ALA A 324 -6.10 5.15 10.75
CA ALA A 324 -5.26 3.94 10.78
C ALA A 324 -4.59 3.70 12.13
N VAL A 325 -4.16 4.76 12.80
CA VAL A 325 -3.60 4.71 14.15
C VAL A 325 -4.69 4.37 15.17
N ASP A 326 -5.86 5.00 15.08
CA ASP A 326 -6.96 4.79 16.02
C ASP A 326 -7.51 3.36 15.95
N ASP A 327 -7.51 2.77 14.76
CA ASP A 327 -7.88 1.37 14.53
C ASP A 327 -6.75 0.37 14.85
N GLY A 328 -5.55 0.86 15.19
CA GLY A 328 -4.36 0.04 15.43
C GLY A 328 -3.87 -0.70 14.18
N ALA A 329 -4.21 -0.21 13.00
CA ALA A 329 -3.70 -0.72 11.73
C ALA A 329 -2.25 -0.26 11.47
N THR A 330 -1.87 0.91 11.97
CA THR A 330 -0.51 1.45 11.94
C THR A 330 -0.05 1.88 13.33
N VAL A 331 1.26 2.00 13.52
CA VAL A 331 1.85 2.47 14.79
C VAL A 331 1.86 4.01 14.85
N LYS A 332 1.78 4.56 16.06
CA LYS A 332 1.85 6.01 16.29
C LYS A 332 3.24 6.54 15.94
N VAL A 333 3.27 7.63 15.16
CA VAL A 333 4.50 8.39 14.88
C VAL A 333 4.58 9.55 15.86
N TYR A 334 5.65 9.58 16.65
CA TYR A 334 5.96 10.71 17.53
C TYR A 334 7.03 11.57 16.87
N TYR A 335 6.73 12.85 16.68
CA TYR A 335 7.68 13.81 16.12
C TYR A 335 8.31 14.63 17.25
N GLU A 336 9.64 14.58 17.34
CA GLU A 336 10.44 15.38 18.26
C GLU A 336 11.41 16.24 17.44
N PRO A 337 11.11 17.52 17.20
CA PRO A 337 11.99 18.39 16.43
C PRO A 337 13.28 18.66 17.22
N ARG A 338 14.42 18.21 16.67
CA ARG A 338 15.76 18.52 17.17
C ARG A 338 16.43 19.53 16.26
N LEU A 339 16.06 20.79 16.44
CA LEU A 339 16.56 21.89 15.61
C LEU A 339 17.98 22.27 16.03
N ALA A 340 18.98 21.85 15.25
CA ALA A 340 20.24 22.57 15.22
C ALA A 340 19.99 23.92 14.54
N ARG A 341 20.13 25.05 15.27
CA ARG A 341 19.97 26.38 14.69
C ARG A 341 21.02 26.57 13.59
N VAL A 342 20.55 26.58 12.34
CA VAL A 342 21.34 26.93 11.17
C VAL A 342 20.81 28.26 10.66
N GLU A 343 21.60 29.33 10.81
CA GLU A 343 21.32 30.57 10.11
C GLU A 343 21.82 30.39 8.67
N LEU A 344 20.89 30.07 7.76
CA LEU A 344 21.16 30.10 6.34
C LEU A 344 21.25 31.56 5.89
N PRO A 345 22.24 31.93 5.06
CA PRO A 345 22.26 33.25 4.42
C PRO A 345 20.92 33.53 3.71
N PRO A 346 20.39 34.77 3.73
CA PRO A 346 19.10 35.11 3.12
C PRO A 346 19.00 34.79 1.63
N ASP A 347 20.14 34.73 0.93
CA ASP A 347 20.26 34.34 -0.49
C ASP A 347 20.21 32.81 -0.73
N VAL A 348 20.03 32.02 0.34
CA VAL A 348 20.02 30.55 0.33
C VAL A 348 18.73 29.97 0.94
N LEU A 349 17.85 30.79 1.53
CA LEU A 349 16.55 30.35 2.06
C LEU A 349 15.51 30.23 0.93
N PRO A 350 14.81 29.09 0.79
CA PRO A 350 13.85 28.89 -0.29
C PRO A 350 12.52 29.60 -0.04
N ASP A 351 11.93 30.14 -1.10
CA ASP A 351 10.46 30.20 -1.24
C ASP A 351 10.04 28.97 -2.06
N VAL A 352 9.63 27.92 -1.35
CA VAL A 352 9.39 26.57 -1.92
C VAL A 352 8.32 26.58 -3.00
N ASP A 353 7.36 27.50 -2.91
CA ASP A 353 6.28 27.66 -3.89
C ASP A 353 6.77 28.31 -5.21
N GLU A 354 7.77 29.20 -5.15
CA GLU A 354 8.35 29.87 -6.33
C GLU A 354 9.28 28.91 -7.10
N GLU A 355 9.97 28.02 -6.39
CA GLU A 355 10.86 26.99 -6.93
C GLU A 355 10.11 25.95 -7.78
N PHE A 356 8.88 25.59 -7.38
CA PHE A 356 8.02 24.69 -8.15
C PHE A 356 7.47 25.35 -9.42
N ALA A 357 7.21 26.66 -9.38
CA ALA A 357 6.73 27.42 -10.53
C ALA A 357 7.86 27.70 -11.55
N GLU A 358 9.06 28.11 -11.10
CA GLU A 358 10.19 28.42 -11.99
C GLU A 358 10.82 27.18 -12.63
N ALA A 359 10.83 26.02 -11.96
CA ALA A 359 11.32 24.76 -12.53
C ALA A 359 10.50 24.29 -13.75
N THR A 360 9.31 24.87 -13.96
CA THR A 360 8.48 24.63 -15.14
C THR A 360 8.68 25.64 -16.28
N SER A 361 9.55 26.64 -16.11
CA SER A 361 9.86 27.66 -17.11
C SER A 361 11.36 27.66 -17.47
N GLY A 362 11.73 26.94 -18.53
CA GLY A 362 13.09 26.89 -19.06
C GLY A 362 13.37 25.58 -19.80
N THR A 363 14.56 25.44 -20.39
CA THR A 363 15.03 24.14 -20.89
C THR A 363 15.51 23.27 -19.72
N GLU A 364 15.31 21.95 -19.82
CA GLU A 364 15.59 20.98 -18.76
C GLU A 364 17.04 21.06 -18.23
N GLN A 365 17.99 21.34 -19.11
CA GLN A 365 19.41 21.50 -18.76
C GLN A 365 19.68 22.74 -17.91
N GLU A 366 19.05 23.88 -18.21
CA GLU A 366 19.26 25.14 -17.47
C GLU A 366 18.61 25.09 -16.08
N ALA A 367 17.44 24.46 -15.97
CA ALA A 367 16.78 24.22 -14.69
C ALA A 367 17.60 23.27 -13.80
N ALA A 368 18.10 22.16 -14.38
CA ALA A 368 18.92 21.18 -13.68
C ALA A 368 20.26 21.76 -13.18
N GLU A 369 20.95 22.58 -13.99
CA GLU A 369 22.21 23.21 -13.57
C GLU A 369 22.02 24.24 -12.45
N ARG A 370 20.96 25.06 -12.51
CA ARG A 370 20.65 26.05 -11.46
C ARG A 370 20.32 25.37 -10.14
N LEU A 371 19.47 24.35 -10.15
CA LEU A 371 19.17 23.52 -8.99
C LEU A 371 20.46 22.91 -8.42
N LYS A 372 21.30 22.29 -9.26
CA LYS A 372 22.55 21.66 -8.81
C LYS A 372 23.50 22.63 -8.10
N SER A 373 23.66 23.84 -8.62
CA SER A 373 24.53 24.86 -8.02
C SER A 373 24.02 25.39 -6.67
N ARG A 374 22.70 25.54 -6.50
CA ARG A 374 22.07 26.01 -5.26
C ARG A 374 22.04 24.92 -4.20
N TRP A 375 21.67 23.69 -4.58
CA TRP A 375 21.71 22.52 -3.70
C TRP A 375 23.12 22.25 -3.18
N ALA A 376 24.16 22.49 -3.97
CA ALA A 376 25.55 22.41 -3.51
C ALA A 376 25.88 23.42 -2.39
N LYS A 377 25.31 24.65 -2.44
CA LYS A 377 25.50 25.65 -1.37
C LYS A 377 24.79 25.22 -0.07
N VAL A 378 23.55 24.75 -0.17
CA VAL A 378 22.78 24.24 0.98
C VAL A 378 23.49 23.02 1.57
N GLU A 379 23.95 22.09 0.73
CA GLU A 379 24.69 20.91 1.16
C GLU A 379 26.01 21.28 1.87
N ALA A 380 26.72 22.31 1.40
CA ALA A 380 27.95 22.77 2.04
C ALA A 380 27.70 23.32 3.45
N VAL A 381 26.59 24.04 3.67
CA VAL A 381 26.23 24.56 5.00
C VAL A 381 25.73 23.43 5.92
N ILE A 382 24.85 22.57 5.41
CA ILE A 382 24.27 21.46 6.18
C ILE A 382 25.33 20.40 6.51
N GLY A 383 26.23 20.11 5.57
CA GLY A 383 27.29 19.11 5.70
C GLY A 383 28.61 19.66 6.21
N ALA A 384 28.60 20.77 6.96
CA ALA A 384 29.80 21.28 7.62
C ALA A 384 30.27 20.31 8.71
N GLU A 385 31.58 19.99 8.73
CA GLU A 385 32.16 18.95 9.60
C GLU A 385 31.76 19.11 11.08
N LYS A 386 31.89 20.33 11.62
CA LYS A 386 31.52 20.62 13.02
C LYS A 386 30.06 20.26 13.32
N ARG A 387 29.15 20.57 12.39
CA ARG A 387 27.71 20.29 12.54
C ARG A 387 27.42 18.80 12.46
N ILE A 388 28.08 18.08 11.56
CA ILE A 388 27.94 16.63 11.45
C ILE A 388 28.36 15.97 12.77
N LYS A 389 29.49 16.40 13.35
CA LYS A 389 29.96 15.91 14.66
C LYS A 389 28.94 16.14 15.78
N GLU A 390 28.44 17.36 15.90
CA GLU A 390 27.41 17.70 16.90
C GLU A 390 26.11 16.89 16.70
N LEU A 391 25.66 16.75 15.45
CA LEU A 391 24.46 15.98 15.11
C LEU A 391 24.63 14.49 15.42
N CYS A 392 25.76 13.89 15.04
CA CYS A 392 26.05 12.48 15.29
C CYS A 392 26.16 12.19 16.79
N ALA A 393 26.79 13.06 17.57
CA ALA A 393 26.87 12.93 19.02
C ALA A 393 25.48 12.97 19.68
N ASP A 394 24.61 13.90 19.28
CA ASP A 394 23.23 13.96 19.77
C ASP A 394 22.42 12.72 19.36
N LEU A 395 22.56 12.28 18.09
CA LEU A 395 21.86 11.11 17.55
C LEU A 395 22.24 9.84 18.31
N VAL A 396 23.54 9.59 18.53
CA VAL A 396 24.03 8.43 19.29
C VAL A 396 23.47 8.47 20.72
N THR A 397 23.58 9.62 21.40
CA THR A 397 23.07 9.80 22.77
C THR A 397 21.57 9.51 22.86
N HIS A 398 20.79 10.07 21.94
CA HIS A 398 19.35 9.86 21.89
C HIS A 398 19.00 8.39 21.58
N TRP A 399 19.70 7.76 20.63
CA TRP A 399 19.44 6.36 20.28
C TRP A 399 19.78 5.41 21.43
N GLU A 400 20.86 5.62 22.15
CA GLU A 400 21.19 4.82 23.34
C GLU A 400 20.10 4.90 24.42
N ALA A 401 19.64 6.12 24.72
CA ALA A 401 18.57 6.33 25.70
C ALA A 401 17.27 5.61 25.28
N ARG A 402 16.96 5.62 23.97
CA ARG A 402 15.82 4.87 23.41
C ARG A 402 16.02 3.36 23.54
N LYS A 403 17.17 2.84 23.10
CA LYS A 403 17.49 1.40 23.11
C LYS A 403 17.48 0.81 24.52
N ALA A 404 17.81 1.60 25.54
CA ALA A 404 17.75 1.16 26.94
C ALA A 404 16.32 0.86 27.44
N THR A 405 15.29 1.40 26.77
CA THR A 405 13.88 1.26 27.18
C THR A 405 13.02 0.50 26.17
N LEU A 406 13.45 0.43 24.91
CA LEU A 406 12.70 -0.14 23.81
C LEU A 406 13.65 -0.91 22.88
N ASP A 407 13.31 -2.16 22.60
CA ASP A 407 13.94 -2.90 21.50
C ASP A 407 13.47 -2.32 20.16
N GLY A 408 14.41 -2.05 19.26
CA GLY A 408 14.07 -1.47 17.97
C GLY A 408 15.27 -1.29 17.03
N LYS A 409 14.99 -0.72 15.86
CA LYS A 409 15.98 -0.33 14.85
C LYS A 409 15.93 1.18 14.65
N CYS A 410 17.03 1.75 14.16
CA CYS A 410 17.15 3.16 13.79
C CYS A 410 17.50 3.27 12.30
N MET A 411 16.96 4.29 11.64
CA MET A 411 17.32 4.66 10.27
C MET A 411 17.62 6.15 10.24
N VAL A 412 18.71 6.52 9.58
CA VAL A 412 19.14 7.91 9.41
C VAL A 412 19.03 8.28 7.93
N VAL A 413 18.26 9.32 7.64
CA VAL A 413 18.11 9.85 6.27
C VAL A 413 18.90 11.14 6.17
N ALA A 414 19.90 11.17 5.28
CA ALA A 414 20.75 12.33 5.05
C ALA A 414 20.41 13.01 3.71
N MET A 415 20.71 14.30 3.62
CA MET A 415 20.44 15.12 2.43
C MET A 415 21.25 14.69 1.20
N SER A 416 22.49 14.22 1.39
CA SER A 416 23.36 13.78 0.31
C SER A 416 24.14 12.53 0.69
N ARG A 417 24.64 11.80 -0.31
CA ARG A 417 25.50 10.62 -0.10
C ARG A 417 26.78 10.97 0.65
N ARG A 418 27.36 12.14 0.38
CA ARG A 418 28.56 12.63 1.08
C ARG A 418 28.28 12.81 2.57
N ILE A 419 27.20 13.51 2.92
CA ILE A 419 26.80 13.71 4.33
C ILE A 419 26.51 12.37 4.99
N ALA A 420 25.84 11.44 4.30
CA ALA A 420 25.59 10.10 4.84
C ALA A 420 26.89 9.36 5.20
N ALA A 421 27.90 9.40 4.31
CA ALA A 421 29.19 8.75 4.54
C ALA A 421 30.00 9.41 5.67
N GLU A 422 29.97 10.75 5.74
CA GLU A 422 30.59 11.50 6.84
C GLU A 422 29.91 11.20 8.19
N MET A 423 28.57 11.19 8.22
CA MET A 423 27.81 10.79 9.41
C MET A 423 28.10 9.35 9.83
N TYR A 424 28.21 8.42 8.88
CA TYR A 424 28.58 7.03 9.15
C TYR A 424 29.94 6.93 9.82
N THR A 425 30.95 7.61 9.25
CA THR A 425 32.31 7.63 9.78
C THR A 425 32.34 8.17 11.22
N GLU A 426 31.61 9.26 11.47
CA GLU A 426 31.53 9.87 12.81
C GLU A 426 30.76 8.98 13.81
N ILE A 427 29.65 8.35 13.39
CA ILE A 427 28.90 7.41 14.25
C ILE A 427 29.77 6.20 14.61
N VAL A 428 30.51 5.63 13.66
CA VAL A 428 31.44 4.51 13.91
C VAL A 428 32.59 4.96 14.82
N ALA A 429 33.08 6.20 14.70
CA ALA A 429 34.09 6.73 15.60
C ALA A 429 33.58 6.84 17.05
N LEU A 430 32.31 7.26 17.24
CA LEU A 430 31.66 7.32 18.55
C LEU A 430 31.30 5.92 19.09
N ARG A 431 30.92 4.99 18.19
CA ARG A 431 30.44 3.64 18.49
C ARG A 431 31.01 2.59 17.52
N PRO A 432 32.26 2.15 17.76
CA PRO A 432 32.92 1.19 16.86
C PRO A 432 32.20 -0.15 16.76
N ASP A 433 31.45 -0.52 17.81
CA ASP A 433 30.66 -1.76 17.90
C ASP A 433 29.42 -1.78 17.00
N TRP A 434 29.03 -0.65 16.39
CA TRP A 434 27.86 -0.58 15.49
C TRP A 434 28.21 -0.80 14.02
N HIS A 435 29.51 -0.83 13.68
CA HIS A 435 29.96 -1.19 12.35
C HIS A 435 29.71 -2.69 12.09
N SER A 436 29.37 -3.01 10.84
CA SER A 436 29.32 -4.38 10.33
C SER A 436 29.95 -4.38 8.95
N ASP A 437 30.76 -5.41 8.67
CA ASP A 437 31.29 -5.69 7.33
C ASP A 437 30.23 -6.34 6.41
N ASP A 438 29.10 -6.76 7.00
CA ASP A 438 27.94 -7.28 6.28
C ASP A 438 27.02 -6.11 5.90
N ASP A 439 27.20 -5.58 4.69
CA ASP A 439 26.22 -4.70 4.01
C ASP A 439 25.17 -5.52 3.24
#